data_AF-A0A6I1VWY0-F1
#
_entry.id   AF-A0A6I1VWY0-F1
#
_cell.length_a   1.000
_cell.length_b   1.000
_cell.length_c   1.000
_cell.angle_alpha   90.00
_cell.angle_beta   90.00
_cell.angle_gamma   90.00
#
_symmetry.space_group_name_H-M   'P 1'
#
loop_
_entity.id
_entity.type
_entity.pdbx_description
1 polymer ?
#
loop_
_entity_poly.entity_id
_entity_poly.type
_entity_poly.pdbx_seq_one_letter_code
_entity_poly.pdbx_strand_id
1 'polypeptide(L)'
;IVGLRDTTVTTCTGVEMFRKLLDEGRAGENCGVLLRGTKRDDVERGQVLVKPGTVKPHTKFTAEVYVLSKEEGGRHTPFFKGYRPQFY
;
A
#
# COMPACT_ATOMS: atom_id res chain seq x y z
N ILE A 1 5.04 7.69 -6.18
CA ILE A 1 4.82 6.25 -5.92
C ILE A 1 5.80 5.84 -4.84
N VAL A 2 5.33 5.35 -3.70
CA VAL A 2 6.15 5.07 -2.51
C VAL A 2 5.91 3.63 -2.05
N GLY A 3 6.97 2.97 -1.57
CA GLY A 3 6.93 1.62 -1.01
C GLY A 3 7.58 0.57 -1.91
N LEU A 4 8.10 -0.50 -1.29
CA LEU A 4 8.75 -1.71 -1.87
C LEU A 4 10.01 -1.48 -2.74
N ARG A 5 9.99 -0.47 -3.61
CA ARG A 5 11.08 -0.01 -4.48
C ARG A 5 11.47 1.42 -4.16
N ASP A 6 12.45 1.93 -4.89
CA ASP A 6 12.82 3.34 -4.84
C ASP A 6 11.63 4.24 -5.16
N THR A 7 11.57 5.39 -4.46
CA THR A 7 10.46 6.33 -4.62
C THR A 7 10.55 7.04 -5.96
N THR A 8 9.48 6.94 -6.75
CA THR A 8 9.39 7.57 -8.08
C THR A 8 8.36 8.71 -8.07
N VAL A 9 8.73 9.84 -8.64
CA VAL A 9 7.83 10.97 -8.88
C VAL A 9 7.24 10.85 -10.29
N THR A 10 5.93 11.02 -10.40
CA THR A 10 5.20 11.05 -11.67
C THR A 10 4.00 12.00 -11.54
N THR A 11 3.33 12.27 -12.65
CA THR A 11 2.18 13.17 -12.75
C THR A 11 0.92 12.36 -13.04
N CYS A 12 -0.14 12.57 -12.24
CA CYS A 12 -1.48 12.09 -12.56
C CYS A 12 -2.00 12.84 -13.79
N THR A 13 -2.43 12.11 -14.82
CA THR A 13 -2.98 12.68 -16.06
C THR A 13 -4.45 12.38 -16.27
N GLY A 14 -5.07 11.58 -15.38
CA GLY A 14 -6.48 11.27 -15.44
C GLY A 14 -6.91 10.38 -14.29
N VAL A 15 -8.19 10.48 -13.93
CA VAL A 15 -8.86 9.63 -12.96
C VAL A 15 -10.07 9.00 -13.64
N GLU A 16 -10.24 7.70 -13.48
CA GLU A 16 -11.34 6.95 -14.10
C GLU A 16 -12.04 6.08 -13.07
N MET A 17 -13.37 6.00 -13.15
CA MET A 17 -14.18 5.05 -12.39
C MET A 17 -15.17 4.37 -13.34
N PHE A 18 -15.13 3.04 -13.42
CA PHE A 18 -16.05 2.24 -14.26
C PHE A 18 -16.21 2.76 -15.71
N ARG A 19 -15.10 3.02 -16.43
CA ARG A 19 -15.11 3.56 -17.81
C ARG A 19 -15.64 4.99 -17.94
N LYS A 20 -15.76 5.73 -16.83
CA LYS A 20 -16.09 7.15 -16.83
C LYS A 20 -14.88 7.95 -16.35
N LEU A 21 -14.53 8.98 -17.12
CA LEU A 21 -13.55 9.96 -16.67
C LEU A 21 -14.15 10.83 -15.58
N LEU A 22 -13.35 11.10 -14.57
CA LEU A 22 -13.68 11.99 -13.47
C LEU A 22 -12.71 13.17 -13.49
N ASP A 23 -13.18 14.35 -13.07
CA ASP A 23 -12.34 15.53 -12.93
C ASP A 23 -11.35 15.39 -11.77
N GLU A 24 -11.78 14.71 -10.70
CA GLU A 24 -10.98 14.41 -9.52
C GLU A 24 -11.43 13.08 -8.89
N GLY A 25 -10.55 12.47 -8.09
CA GLY A 25 -10.88 11.34 -7.23
C GLY A 25 -10.96 11.79 -5.77
N ARG A 26 -11.98 11.33 -5.04
CA ARG A 26 -12.21 11.67 -3.64
C ARG A 26 -11.96 10.48 -2.71
N ALA A 27 -11.70 10.78 -1.44
CA ALA A 27 -11.49 9.74 -0.43
C ALA A 27 -12.70 8.80 -0.34
N GLY A 28 -12.44 7.49 -0.39
CA GLY A 28 -13.47 6.45 -0.40
C GLY A 28 -13.88 5.95 -1.79
N GLU A 29 -13.46 6.62 -2.86
CA GLU A 29 -13.76 6.21 -4.23
C GLU A 29 -12.79 5.12 -4.74
N ASN A 30 -13.35 4.10 -5.39
CA ASN A 30 -12.58 3.11 -6.12
C ASN A 30 -12.35 3.60 -7.55
N CYS A 31 -11.15 4.09 -7.83
CA CYS A 31 -10.78 4.67 -9.12
C CYS A 31 -9.46 4.10 -9.65
N GLY A 32 -9.30 4.15 -10.97
CA GLY A 32 -8.03 4.03 -11.66
C GLY A 32 -7.38 5.41 -11.79
N VAL A 33 -6.07 5.48 -11.61
CA VAL A 33 -5.28 6.71 -11.76
C VAL A 33 -4.28 6.51 -12.89
N LEU A 34 -4.37 7.32 -13.92
CA LEU A 34 -3.44 7.27 -15.05
C LEU A 34 -2.18 8.09 -14.72
N LEU A 35 -1.02 7.45 -14.80
CA LEU A 35 0.27 8.05 -14.44
C LEU A 35 1.13 8.24 -15.68
N ARG A 36 1.66 9.46 -15.85
CA ARG A 36 2.47 9.81 -17.02
C ARG A 36 3.74 8.97 -17.07
N GLY A 37 3.94 8.26 -18.18
CA GLY A 37 5.18 7.55 -18.47
C GLY A 37 5.48 6.36 -17.55
N THR A 38 4.50 5.92 -16.75
CA THR A 38 4.65 4.77 -15.87
C THR A 38 4.14 3.53 -16.57
N LYS A 39 4.99 2.52 -16.74
CA LYS A 39 4.60 1.23 -17.30
C LYS A 39 4.02 0.34 -16.21
N ARG A 40 3.38 -0.76 -16.61
CA ARG A 40 2.76 -1.72 -15.69
C ARG A 40 3.79 -2.42 -14.79
N ASP A 41 4.98 -2.67 -15.31
CA ASP A 41 6.13 -3.29 -14.64
C ASP A 41 6.89 -2.33 -13.72
N ASP A 42 6.68 -1.02 -13.86
CA ASP A 42 7.24 0.02 -12.97
C ASP A 42 6.47 0.13 -11.65
N VAL A 43 5.29 -0.49 -11.55
CA VAL A 43 4.42 -0.46 -10.37
C VAL A 43 4.05 -1.86 -9.92
N GLU A 44 3.96 -2.06 -8.61
CA GLU A 44 3.53 -3.32 -8.04
C GLU A 44 2.55 -3.15 -6.89
N ARG A 45 1.74 -4.19 -6.65
CA ARG A 45 0.76 -4.19 -5.57
C ARG A 45 1.48 -4.08 -4.22
N GLY A 46 1.01 -3.16 -3.38
CA GLY A 46 1.63 -2.83 -2.09
C GLY A 46 2.31 -1.46 -2.07
N GLN A 47 2.53 -0.84 -3.22
CA GLN A 47 2.93 0.57 -3.32
C GLN A 47 1.73 1.50 -3.18
N VAL A 48 2.01 2.76 -2.80
CA VAL A 48 0.98 3.81 -2.60
C VAL A 48 1.27 5.06 -3.42
N LEU A 49 0.18 5.72 -3.86
CA LEU A 49 0.21 7.08 -4.39
C LEU A 49 0.03 8.06 -3.24
N VAL A 50 0.94 9.02 -3.13
CA VAL A 50 0.95 10.02 -2.06
C VAL A 50 1.26 11.37 -2.65
N LYS A 51 0.86 12.45 -1.94
CA LYS A 51 1.34 13.79 -2.25
C LYS A 51 2.87 13.81 -2.08
N PRO A 52 3.64 14.42 -3.00
CA PRO A 52 5.09 14.47 -2.89
C PRO A 52 5.55 15.00 -1.53
N GLY A 53 6.48 14.27 -0.90
CA GLY A 53 7.11 14.65 0.37
C GLY A 53 6.29 14.37 1.64
N THR A 54 5.06 13.88 1.56
CA THR A 54 4.22 13.69 2.76
C THR A 54 4.42 12.36 3.47
N VAL A 55 4.88 11.33 2.77
CA VAL A 55 5.13 9.99 3.33
C VAL A 55 6.50 9.51 2.90
N LYS A 56 7.24 8.90 3.85
CA LYS A 56 8.53 8.25 3.60
C LYS A 56 8.40 6.75 3.89
N PRO A 57 9.01 5.88 3.09
CA PRO A 57 9.00 4.44 3.36
C PRO A 57 9.92 4.11 4.54
N HIS A 58 9.52 3.16 5.38
CA HIS A 58 10.28 2.69 6.54
C HIS A 58 10.32 1.16 6.57
N THR A 59 11.41 0.59 7.06
CA THR A 59 11.61 -0.87 7.15
C THR A 59 11.68 -1.40 8.58
N LYS A 60 11.72 -0.49 9.56
CA LYS A 60 11.77 -0.82 10.99
C LYS A 60 10.78 0.06 11.72
N PHE A 61 9.99 -0.56 12.58
CA PHE A 61 9.02 0.10 13.43
C PHE A 61 8.82 -0.72 14.71
N THR A 62 8.28 -0.07 15.73
CA THR A 62 7.78 -0.72 16.94
C THR A 62 6.26 -0.67 16.87
N ALA A 63 5.60 -1.77 17.22
CA ALA A 63 4.15 -1.85 17.27
C ALA A 63 3.71 -2.59 18.52
N GLU A 64 2.54 -2.20 19.02
CA GLU A 64 1.77 -2.99 19.96
C GLU A 64 0.84 -3.89 19.14
N VAL A 65 0.86 -5.19 19.44
CA VAL A 65 0.12 -6.20 18.67
C VAL A 65 -0.70 -7.07 19.60
N TYR A 66 -1.95 -7.34 19.21
CA TYR A 66 -2.77 -8.37 19.82
C TYR A 66 -2.56 -9.69 19.07
N VAL A 67 -2.23 -10.75 19.81
CA VAL A 67 -2.07 -12.09 19.25
C VAL A 67 -3.37 -12.84 19.47
N LEU A 68 -4.05 -13.20 18.38
CA LEU A 68 -5.29 -13.97 18.42
C LEU A 68 -5.09 -15.29 19.17
N SER A 69 -6.04 -15.60 20.06
CA SER A 69 -6.17 -16.91 20.69
C SER A 69 -6.56 -17.99 19.66
N LYS A 70 -6.47 -19.26 20.07
CA LYS A 70 -6.87 -20.38 19.22
C LYS A 70 -8.36 -20.32 18.88
N GLU A 71 -9.18 -19.91 19.84
CA GLU A 71 -10.64 -19.81 19.72
C GLU A 71 -11.05 -18.71 18.73
N GLU A 72 -10.24 -17.66 18.60
CA GLU A 72 -10.36 -16.60 17.60
C GLU A 72 -9.81 -17.01 16.21
N GLY A 73 -9.39 -18.27 16.03
CA GLY A 73 -8.76 -18.75 14.78
C GLY A 73 -7.29 -18.36 14.65
N GLY A 74 -6.65 -17.98 15.75
CA GLY A 74 -5.23 -17.64 15.83
C GLY A 74 -4.31 -18.86 15.86
N ARG A 75 -3.09 -18.65 16.36
CA ARG A 75 -2.07 -19.70 16.42
C ARG A 75 -2.36 -20.67 17.58
N HIS A 76 -2.16 -21.96 17.31
CA HIS A 76 -2.26 -23.00 18.34
C HIS A 76 -0.99 -23.09 19.22
N THR A 77 0.15 -22.64 18.70
CA THR A 77 1.46 -22.76 19.36
C THR A 77 2.12 -21.39 19.55
N PRO A 78 2.91 -21.23 20.63
CA PRO A 78 3.64 -19.99 20.86
C PRO A 78 4.67 -19.73 19.76
N PHE A 79 5.10 -18.48 19.64
CA PHE A 79 6.20 -18.08 18.78
C PHE A 79 7.28 -17.36 19.60
N PHE A 80 8.50 -17.38 19.09
CA PHE A 80 9.67 -16.86 19.78
C PHE A 80 10.41 -15.82 18.93
N LYS A 81 11.47 -15.25 19.49
CA LYS A 81 12.35 -14.31 18.79
C LYS A 81 12.82 -14.90 17.46
N GLY A 82 12.72 -14.11 16.40
CA GLY A 82 13.06 -14.55 15.04
C GLY A 82 11.88 -15.06 14.22
N TYR A 83 10.66 -15.04 14.76
CA TYR A 83 9.44 -15.29 13.99
C TYR A 83 9.33 -14.31 12.81
N ARG A 84 9.07 -14.83 11.60
CA ARG A 84 8.99 -14.07 10.34
C ARG A 84 7.59 -14.19 9.71
N PRO A 85 6.55 -13.56 10.29
CA PRO A 85 5.25 -13.52 9.66
C PRO A 85 5.24 -12.55 8.47
N GLN A 86 4.21 -12.66 7.64
CA GLN A 86 3.87 -11.60 6.70
C GLN A 86 3.06 -10.53 7.43
N PHE A 87 3.45 -9.27 7.26
CA PHE A 87 2.69 -8.11 7.72
C PHE A 87 1.89 -7.58 6.52
N TYR A 88 0.63 -7.24 6.76
CA TYR A 88 -0.29 -6.70 5.77
C TYR A 88 -0.64 -5.26 6.14
#